data_AF-A0A2M8NJI5-F1
#
_entry.id   AF-A0A2M8NJI5-F1
#
_cell.length_a   1.000
_cell.length_b   1.000
_cell.length_c   1.000
_cell.angle_alpha   90.00
_cell.angle_beta   90.00
_cell.angle_gamma   90.00
#
_symmetry.space_group_name_H-M   'P 1'
#
loop_
_entity.id
_entity.type
_entity.pdbx_description
1 polymer ?
#
loop_
_entity_poly.entity_id
_entity_poly.type
_entity_poly.pdbx_seq_one_letter_code
_entity_poly.pdbx_strand_id
1 'polypeptide(L)'
;MMEKTGARSVLLRGIAILLGALMLLGAYYWTHKPFSIEYGLTTALRIFGGMLDLATVSALTVLSAGIGRGLLARLPMSPLSRLERLALAGLVGFGVVGLAVLALGMVGLFNRAALWGGIALGALVFRRGVRAWVSDLVGVVRDLRLDSAWSAFSALIAAAMLLMALMEAISPPIRWDSLTYQLVAPARYLESGRVEAYD
;
A
#
# COMPACT_ATOMS: atom_id res chain seq x y z
N MET A 1 -27.21 40.38 -23.52
CA MET A 1 -28.33 39.48 -23.18
C MET A 1 -27.79 38.05 -23.26
N MET A 2 -27.30 37.50 -22.14
CA MET A 2 -26.68 36.17 -22.10
C MET A 2 -27.78 35.11 -22.07
N GLU A 3 -27.86 34.32 -23.14
CA GLU A 3 -28.77 33.19 -23.27
C GLU A 3 -28.44 32.15 -22.19
N LYS A 4 -29.35 31.93 -21.23
CA LYS A 4 -29.21 30.91 -20.20
C LYS A 4 -29.20 29.55 -20.90
N THR A 5 -28.02 28.98 -21.09
CA THR A 5 -27.85 27.64 -21.66
C THR A 5 -28.58 26.66 -20.74
N GLY A 6 -29.69 26.10 -21.22
CA GLY A 6 -30.54 25.22 -20.41
C GLY A 6 -29.76 24.00 -19.93
N ALA A 7 -30.02 23.55 -18.70
CA ALA A 7 -29.32 22.41 -18.07
C ALA A 7 -29.24 21.16 -18.98
N ARG A 8 -30.25 20.94 -19.81
CA ARG A 8 -30.29 19.87 -20.83
C ARG A 8 -29.19 20.00 -21.90
N SER A 9 -28.89 21.22 -22.35
CA SER A 9 -27.83 21.46 -23.35
C SER A 9 -26.44 21.21 -22.79
N VAL A 10 -26.22 21.56 -21.51
CA VAL A 10 -24.96 21.27 -20.79
C VAL A 10 -24.81 19.76 -20.59
N LEU A 11 -25.88 19.08 -20.19
CA LEU A 11 -25.90 17.62 -20.02
C LEU A 11 -25.58 16.89 -21.33
N LEU A 12 -26.19 17.30 -22.45
CA LEU A 12 -25.95 16.72 -23.78
C LEU A 12 -24.50 16.91 -24.24
N ARG A 13 -23.91 18.09 -24.00
CA ARG A 13 -22.49 18.35 -24.28
C ARG A 13 -21.59 17.47 -23.41
N GLY A 14 -21.91 17.32 -22.12
CA GLY A 14 -21.18 16.43 -21.21
C GLY A 14 -21.20 14.97 -21.68
N ILE A 15 -22.37 14.47 -22.07
CA ILE A 15 -22.53 13.12 -22.62
C ILE A 15 -21.73 12.95 -23.92
N ALA A 16 -21.80 13.93 -24.83
CA ALA A 16 -21.05 13.89 -26.09
C ALA A 16 -19.53 13.85 -25.87
N ILE A 17 -19.02 14.65 -24.92
CA ILE A 17 -17.61 14.65 -24.53
C ILE A 17 -17.22 13.30 -23.93
N LEU A 18 -18.03 12.75 -23.02
CA LEU A 18 -17.77 11.44 -22.40
C LEU A 18 -17.74 10.31 -23.45
N LEU A 19 -18.73 10.26 -24.34
CA LEU A 19 -18.79 9.27 -25.41
C LEU A 19 -17.61 9.42 -26.38
N GLY A 20 -17.24 10.66 -26.73
CA GLY A 20 -16.06 10.94 -27.54
C GLY A 20 -14.76 10.44 -26.88
N ALA A 21 -14.59 10.71 -25.58
CA ALA A 21 -13.44 10.21 -24.82
C ALA A 21 -13.41 8.68 -24.73
N LEU A 22 -14.56 8.03 -24.51
CA LEU A 22 -14.68 6.57 -24.50
C LEU A 22 -14.36 5.94 -25.86
N MET A 23 -14.85 6.55 -26.96
CA MET A 23 -14.52 6.10 -28.32
C MET A 23 -13.03 6.25 -28.61
N LEU A 24 -12.42 7.36 -28.20
CA LEU A 24 -11.00 7.62 -28.40
C LEU A 24 -10.13 6.63 -27.61
N LEU A 25 -10.50 6.32 -26.36
CA LEU A 25 -9.91 5.24 -25.56
C LEU A 25 -10.09 3.87 -26.21
N GLY A 26 -11.29 3.57 -26.74
CA GLY A 26 -11.57 2.33 -27.43
C GLY A 26 -10.72 2.15 -28.68
N ALA A 27 -10.61 3.17 -29.53
CA ALA A 27 -9.77 3.17 -30.72
C ALA A 27 -8.27 3.07 -30.37
N TYR A 28 -7.85 3.73 -29.29
CA TYR A 28 -6.49 3.62 -28.77
C TYR A 28 -6.17 2.19 -28.33
N TYR A 29 -7.01 1.55 -27.52
CA TYR A 29 -6.79 0.17 -27.07
C TYR A 29 -7.04 -0.89 -28.14
N TRP A 30 -7.79 -0.56 -29.20
CA TRP A 30 -7.91 -1.42 -30.38
C TRP A 30 -6.57 -1.59 -31.10
N THR A 31 -5.81 -0.51 -31.22
CA THR A 31 -4.45 -0.51 -31.81
C THR A 31 -3.40 -0.93 -30.78
N HIS A 32 -3.50 -0.44 -29.56
CA HIS A 32 -2.61 -0.73 -28.44
C HIS A 32 -3.27 -1.73 -27.50
N LYS A 33 -3.37 -2.99 -27.95
CA LYS A 33 -4.00 -4.06 -27.16
C LYS A 33 -3.34 -4.13 -25.77
N PRO A 34 -4.06 -3.82 -24.68
CA PRO A 34 -3.46 -3.81 -23.34
C PRO A 34 -3.13 -5.21 -22.85
N PHE A 35 -3.76 -6.23 -23.44
CA PHE A 35 -3.56 -7.64 -23.11
C PHE A 35 -3.40 -8.44 -24.40
N SER A 36 -2.20 -8.96 -24.66
CA SER A 36 -1.96 -9.96 -25.70
C SER A 36 -1.98 -11.35 -25.06
N ILE A 37 -2.88 -12.21 -25.54
CA ILE A 37 -3.10 -13.58 -25.04
C ILE A 37 -1.83 -14.45 -25.23
N GLU A 38 -0.95 -14.06 -26.13
CA GLU A 38 0.36 -14.68 -26.41
C GLU A 38 1.30 -14.72 -25.18
N TYR A 39 1.04 -13.87 -24.18
CA TYR A 39 1.85 -13.74 -22.96
C TYR A 39 1.33 -14.53 -21.74
N GLY A 40 0.35 -15.44 -21.91
CA GLY A 40 -0.38 -16.07 -20.80
C GLY A 40 0.46 -16.51 -19.59
N LEU A 41 1.59 -17.21 -19.80
CA LEU A 41 2.49 -17.62 -18.72
C LEU A 41 3.20 -16.43 -18.05
N THR A 42 3.66 -15.45 -18.83
CA THR A 42 4.31 -14.24 -18.30
C THR A 42 3.34 -13.33 -17.55
N THR A 43 2.08 -13.24 -18.00
CA THR A 43 1.02 -12.51 -17.30
C THR A 43 0.68 -13.18 -15.97
N ALA A 44 0.55 -14.52 -15.95
CA ALA A 44 0.31 -15.27 -14.73
C ALA A 44 1.46 -15.10 -13.71
N LEU A 45 2.72 -15.17 -14.16
CA LEU A 45 3.89 -14.95 -13.31
C LEU A 45 3.94 -13.52 -12.75
N ARG A 46 3.55 -12.51 -13.53
CA ARG A 46 3.48 -11.11 -13.07
C ARG A 46 2.39 -10.91 -12.01
N ILE A 47 1.21 -11.48 -12.23
CA ILE A 47 0.12 -11.44 -11.23
C ILE A 47 0.57 -12.13 -9.94
N PHE A 48 1.17 -13.31 -10.04
CA PHE A 48 1.68 -14.03 -8.88
C PHE A 48 2.78 -13.25 -8.14
N GLY A 49 3.70 -12.63 -8.87
CA GLY A 49 4.73 -11.73 -8.30
C GLY A 49 4.09 -10.60 -7.50
N GLY A 50 3.12 -9.88 -8.08
CA GLY A 50 2.40 -8.82 -7.38
C GLY A 50 1.65 -9.30 -6.13
N MET A 51 1.08 -10.52 -6.16
CA MET A 51 0.45 -11.13 -4.98
C MET A 51 1.48 -11.44 -3.89
N LEU A 52 2.68 -11.92 -4.25
CA LEU A 52 3.78 -12.17 -3.32
C LEU A 52 4.27 -10.86 -2.69
N ASP A 53 4.38 -9.80 -3.47
CA ASP A 53 4.80 -8.47 -3.00
C ASP A 53 3.77 -7.92 -2.00
N LEU A 54 2.47 -7.99 -2.34
CA LEU A 54 1.39 -7.58 -1.45
C LEU A 54 1.38 -8.40 -0.15
N ALA A 55 1.58 -9.72 -0.24
CA ALA A 55 1.67 -10.60 0.92
C ALA A 55 2.87 -10.23 1.80
N THR A 56 4.03 -9.93 1.20
CA THR A 56 5.26 -9.56 1.90
C THR A 56 5.09 -8.22 2.63
N VAL A 57 4.56 -7.19 1.96
CA VAL A 57 4.29 -5.88 2.56
C VAL A 57 3.24 -5.98 3.67
N SER A 58 2.20 -6.79 3.47
CA SER A 58 1.17 -7.05 4.50
C SER A 58 1.77 -7.74 5.72
N ALA A 59 2.62 -8.76 5.51
CA ALA A 59 3.32 -9.45 6.59
C ALA A 59 4.25 -8.52 7.37
N LEU A 60 5.03 -7.68 6.67
CA LEU A 60 5.88 -6.67 7.28
C LEU A 60 5.07 -5.63 8.05
N THR A 61 3.93 -5.19 7.53
CA THR A 61 3.05 -4.23 8.21
C THR A 61 2.48 -4.80 9.50
N VAL A 62 1.91 -6.00 9.44
CA VAL A 62 1.36 -6.70 10.61
C VAL A 62 2.44 -7.00 11.64
N LEU A 63 3.61 -7.44 11.20
CA LEU A 63 4.75 -7.69 12.08
C LEU A 63 5.22 -6.41 12.75
N SER A 64 5.46 -5.36 11.97
CA SER A 64 5.88 -4.04 12.49
C SER A 64 4.89 -3.58 13.55
N ALA A 65 3.61 -3.56 13.24
CA ALA A 65 2.59 -3.13 14.18
C ALA A 65 2.48 -4.03 15.42
N GLY A 66 2.71 -5.35 15.27
CA GLY A 66 2.80 -6.29 16.38
C GLY A 66 4.02 -6.06 17.29
N ILE A 67 5.17 -5.69 16.71
CA ILE A 67 6.38 -5.29 17.45
C ILE A 67 6.07 -4.03 18.27
N GLY A 68 5.54 -2.99 17.63
CA GLY A 68 5.16 -1.76 18.32
C GLY A 68 4.11 -2.00 19.41
N ARG A 69 3.12 -2.87 19.17
CA ARG A 69 2.14 -3.28 20.18
C ARG A 69 2.80 -3.95 21.38
N GLY A 70 3.79 -4.82 21.16
CA GLY A 70 4.56 -5.48 22.21
C GLY A 70 5.39 -4.51 23.03
N LEU A 71 6.06 -3.55 22.39
CA LEU A 71 6.88 -2.53 23.05
C LEU A 71 6.03 -1.56 23.87
N LEU A 72 4.89 -1.16 23.33
CA LEU A 72 3.98 -0.21 23.99
C LEU A 72 3.08 -0.86 25.05
N ALA A 73 3.08 -2.19 25.18
CA ALA A 73 2.19 -2.92 26.09
C ALA A 73 2.37 -2.54 27.57
N ARG A 74 3.53 -2.01 27.95
CA ARG A 74 3.86 -1.60 29.32
C ARG A 74 3.57 -0.12 29.61
N LEU A 75 3.23 0.66 28.60
CA LEU A 75 2.96 2.09 28.77
C LEU A 75 1.46 2.32 29.08
N PRO A 76 1.13 3.27 29.96
CA PRO A 76 -0.25 3.62 30.25
C PRO A 76 -0.87 4.34 29.04
N MET A 77 -1.55 3.58 28.19
CA MET A 77 -2.24 4.08 26.99
C MET A 77 -3.71 4.43 27.24
N SER A 78 -4.11 4.63 28.50
CA SER A 78 -5.49 4.89 28.92
C SER A 78 -6.19 6.06 28.21
N PRO A 79 -5.54 7.21 27.92
CA PRO A 79 -6.22 8.32 27.26
C PRO A 79 -6.45 8.11 25.76
N LEU A 80 -5.75 7.15 25.14
CA LEU A 80 -5.81 6.94 23.69
C LEU A 80 -7.02 6.09 23.29
N SER A 81 -7.65 6.42 22.18
CA SER A 81 -8.65 5.59 21.51
C SER A 81 -8.05 4.29 20.97
N ARG A 82 -8.89 3.33 20.56
CA ARG A 82 -8.41 2.08 19.93
C ARG A 82 -7.65 2.35 18.62
N LEU A 83 -8.15 3.27 17.79
CA LEU A 83 -7.52 3.66 16.53
C LEU A 83 -6.17 4.32 16.73
N GLU A 84 -6.05 5.26 17.68
CA GLU A 84 -4.78 5.92 17.99
C GLU A 84 -3.75 4.91 18.50
N ARG A 85 -4.17 3.93 19.30
CA ARG A 85 -3.29 2.85 19.75
C ARG A 85 -2.81 1.96 18.60
N LEU A 86 -3.67 1.64 17.64
CA LEU A 86 -3.30 0.88 16.43
C LEU A 86 -2.29 1.66 15.58
N ALA A 87 -2.56 2.95 15.34
CA ALA A 87 -1.70 3.83 14.56
C ALA A 87 -0.33 4.03 15.22
N LEU A 88 -0.30 4.29 16.54
CA LEU A 88 0.94 4.47 17.30
C LEU A 88 1.77 3.18 17.35
N ALA A 89 1.12 2.02 17.52
CA ALA A 89 1.80 0.73 17.45
C ALA A 89 2.40 0.48 16.06
N GLY A 90 1.67 0.81 14.99
CA GLY A 90 2.20 0.77 13.62
C GLY A 90 3.43 1.66 13.46
N LEU A 91 3.33 2.93 13.86
CA LEU A 91 4.41 3.91 13.73
C LEU A 91 5.69 3.48 14.46
N VAL A 92 5.58 3.13 15.75
CA VAL A 92 6.73 2.66 16.54
C VAL A 92 7.31 1.38 15.97
N GLY A 93 6.43 0.48 15.55
CA GLY A 93 6.79 -0.76 14.87
C GLY A 93 7.63 -0.57 13.62
N PHE A 94 7.17 0.29 12.71
CA PHE A 94 7.88 0.62 11.47
C PHE A 94 9.22 1.30 11.75
N GLY A 95 9.30 2.16 12.77
CA GLY A 95 10.57 2.76 13.20
C GLY A 95 11.58 1.70 13.64
N VAL A 96 11.14 0.72 14.45
CA VAL A 96 12.01 -0.37 14.91
C VAL A 96 12.44 -1.27 13.76
N VAL A 97 11.52 -1.66 12.88
CA VAL A 97 11.86 -2.49 11.71
C VAL A 97 12.80 -1.73 10.76
N GLY A 98 12.57 -0.44 10.52
CA GLY A 98 13.45 0.39 9.70
C GLY A 98 14.88 0.46 10.24
N LEU A 99 15.03 0.70 11.55
CA LEU A 99 16.34 0.70 12.22
C LEU A 99 17.01 -0.68 12.19
N ALA A 100 16.24 -1.75 12.39
CA ALA A 100 16.77 -3.11 12.32
C ALA A 100 17.24 -3.47 10.91
N VAL A 101 16.46 -3.13 9.88
CA VAL A 101 16.82 -3.32 8.47
C VAL A 101 18.07 -2.52 8.11
N LEU A 102 18.18 -1.27 8.57
CA LEU A 102 19.38 -0.45 8.39
C LEU A 102 20.60 -1.11 9.05
N ALA A 103 20.49 -1.53 10.31
CA ALA A 103 21.58 -2.16 11.04
C ALA A 103 22.04 -3.48 10.39
N LEU A 104 21.09 -4.34 9.99
CA LEU A 104 21.37 -5.55 9.22
C LEU A 104 22.01 -5.22 7.86
N GLY A 105 21.51 -4.17 7.23
CA GLY A 105 22.03 -3.65 5.97
C GLY A 105 23.49 -3.25 6.08
N MET A 106 23.86 -2.50 7.11
CA MET A 106 25.25 -2.04 7.32
C MET A 106 26.24 -3.18 7.57
N VAL A 107 25.81 -4.28 8.22
CA VAL A 107 26.70 -5.44 8.45
C VAL A 107 26.80 -6.40 7.25
N GLY A 108 26.08 -6.13 6.15
CA GLY A 108 26.08 -6.97 4.95
C GLY A 108 25.06 -8.12 4.97
N LEU A 109 24.00 -7.98 5.76
CA LEU A 109 22.88 -8.93 5.80
C LEU A 109 21.66 -8.41 5.02
N PHE A 110 21.86 -7.59 3.98
CA PHE A 110 20.78 -7.09 3.15
C PHE A 110 20.41 -8.09 2.04
N ASN A 111 19.94 -9.28 2.45
CA ASN A 111 19.62 -10.36 1.53
C ASN A 111 18.28 -11.05 1.85
N ARG A 112 17.82 -11.89 0.91
CA ARG A 112 16.53 -12.59 1.01
C ARG A 112 16.43 -13.49 2.26
N ALA A 113 17.51 -14.15 2.66
CA ALA A 113 17.51 -15.03 3.84
C ALA A 113 17.33 -14.22 5.13
N ALA A 114 18.01 -13.08 5.25
CA ALA A 114 17.86 -12.18 6.38
C ALA A 114 16.46 -11.58 6.47
N LEU A 115 15.85 -11.22 5.33
CA LEU A 115 14.46 -10.73 5.28
C LEU A 115 13.48 -11.78 5.81
N TRP A 116 13.46 -12.98 5.22
CA TRP A 116 12.51 -14.03 5.62
C TRP A 116 12.80 -14.55 7.03
N GLY A 117 14.06 -14.70 7.40
CA GLY A 117 14.49 -15.07 8.74
C GLY A 117 14.05 -14.04 9.78
N GLY A 118 14.21 -12.74 9.47
CA GLY A 118 13.77 -11.63 10.30
C GLY A 118 12.25 -11.59 10.46
N ILE A 119 11.49 -11.79 9.37
CA ILE A 119 10.03 -11.88 9.42
C ILE A 119 9.59 -13.06 10.29
N ALA A 120 10.15 -14.25 10.07
CA ALA A 120 9.78 -15.46 10.81
C ALA A 120 10.12 -15.34 12.30
N LEU A 121 11.34 -14.88 12.61
CA LEU A 121 11.81 -14.68 13.99
C LEU A 121 10.97 -13.60 14.69
N GLY A 122 10.75 -12.47 14.02
CA GLY A 122 9.91 -11.39 14.55
C GLY A 122 8.48 -11.87 14.82
N ALA A 123 7.88 -12.60 13.88
CA ALA A 123 6.53 -13.16 14.05
C ALA A 123 6.46 -14.15 15.22
N LEU A 124 7.50 -14.96 15.44
CA LEU A 124 7.57 -15.90 16.56
C LEU A 124 7.72 -15.18 17.91
N VAL A 125 8.67 -14.23 18.00
CA VAL A 125 8.96 -13.47 19.22
C VAL A 125 7.79 -12.57 19.61
N PHE A 126 7.24 -11.83 18.64
CA PHE A 126 6.15 -10.87 18.86
C PHE A 126 4.77 -11.44 18.55
N ARG A 127 4.60 -12.77 18.53
CA ARG A 127 3.33 -13.46 18.20
C ARG A 127 2.12 -12.93 18.99
N ARG A 128 2.32 -12.56 20.26
CA ARG A 128 1.26 -12.01 21.12
C ARG A 128 0.87 -10.60 20.68
N GLY A 129 1.85 -9.75 20.38
CA GLY A 129 1.62 -8.40 19.89
C GLY A 129 0.94 -8.40 18.53
N VAL A 130 1.38 -9.27 17.62
CA VAL A 130 0.75 -9.49 16.31
C VAL A 130 -0.71 -9.89 16.45
N ARG A 131 -1.00 -10.95 17.24
CA ARG A 131 -2.39 -11.41 17.44
C ARG A 131 -3.28 -10.34 18.07
N ALA A 132 -2.76 -9.61 19.07
CA ALA A 132 -3.50 -8.53 19.71
C ALA A 132 -3.79 -7.39 18.73
N TRP A 133 -2.81 -6.95 17.95
CA TRP A 133 -2.99 -5.88 16.97
C TRP A 133 -3.99 -6.27 15.87
N VAL A 134 -3.89 -7.49 15.34
CA VAL A 134 -4.86 -8.00 14.34
C VAL A 134 -6.27 -8.09 14.94
N SER A 135 -6.40 -8.58 16.18
CA SER A 135 -7.70 -8.64 16.86
C SER A 135 -8.31 -7.25 17.06
N ASP A 136 -7.50 -6.27 17.46
CA ASP A 136 -7.93 -4.88 17.65
C ASP A 136 -8.35 -4.25 16.31
N LEU A 137 -7.61 -4.50 15.23
CA LEU A 137 -7.93 -4.03 13.88
C LEU A 137 -9.26 -4.64 13.39
N VAL A 138 -9.43 -5.95 13.51
CA VAL A 138 -10.68 -6.63 13.14
C VAL A 138 -11.84 -6.10 13.97
N GLY A 139 -11.63 -5.87 15.26
CA GLY A 139 -12.62 -5.25 16.15
C GLY A 139 -13.04 -3.86 15.66
N VAL A 140 -12.07 -3.01 15.31
CA VAL A 140 -12.35 -1.67 14.78
C VAL A 140 -13.12 -1.72 13.46
N VAL A 141 -12.73 -2.59 12.53
CA VAL A 141 -13.42 -2.74 11.24
C VAL A 141 -14.84 -3.28 11.43
N ARG A 142 -15.04 -4.23 12.35
CA ARG A 142 -16.34 -4.80 12.68
C ARG A 142 -17.26 -3.79 13.38
N ASP A 143 -16.69 -2.97 14.26
CA ASP A 143 -17.40 -1.94 15.01
C ASP A 143 -17.58 -0.65 14.19
N LEU A 144 -17.08 -0.60 12.95
CA LEU A 144 -17.20 0.56 12.08
C LEU A 144 -18.67 0.81 11.73
N ARG A 145 -19.20 1.93 12.21
CA ARG A 145 -20.56 2.38 11.93
C ARG A 145 -20.54 3.67 11.13
N LEU A 146 -21.34 3.70 10.06
CA LEU A 146 -21.54 4.89 9.23
C LEU A 146 -22.84 5.58 9.66
N ASP A 147 -22.85 6.08 10.89
CA ASP A 147 -24.05 6.61 11.56
C ASP A 147 -24.53 7.95 10.98
N SER A 148 -23.73 8.60 10.13
CA SER A 148 -24.08 9.88 9.50
C SER A 148 -23.65 9.96 8.03
N ALA A 149 -24.35 10.77 7.24
CA ALA A 149 -23.98 11.06 5.86
C ALA A 149 -22.53 11.60 5.75
N TRP A 150 -22.08 12.38 6.74
CA TRP A 150 -20.70 12.85 6.81
C TRP A 150 -19.71 11.71 7.02
N SER A 151 -19.97 10.81 7.97
CA SER A 151 -19.12 9.63 8.20
C SER A 151 -19.06 8.70 6.98
N ALA A 152 -20.18 8.51 6.29
CA ALA A 152 -20.23 7.73 5.06
C ALA A 152 -19.44 8.40 3.92
N PHE A 153 -19.56 9.72 3.78
CA PHE A 153 -18.81 10.50 2.80
C PHE A 153 -17.30 10.46 3.08
N SER A 154 -16.87 10.65 4.32
CA SER A 154 -15.46 10.55 4.71
C SER A 154 -14.91 9.14 4.49
N ALA A 155 -15.67 8.10 4.83
CA ALA A 155 -15.27 6.71 4.59
C ALA A 155 -15.14 6.42 3.09
N LEU A 156 -16.06 6.94 2.26
CA LEU A 156 -16.00 6.80 0.80
C LEU A 156 -14.75 7.48 0.22
N ILE A 157 -14.45 8.71 0.63
CA ILE A 157 -13.24 9.42 0.18
C ILE A 157 -11.99 8.67 0.63
N ALA A 158 -11.92 8.24 1.89
CA ALA A 158 -10.77 7.49 2.40
C ALA A 158 -10.59 6.18 1.63
N ALA A 159 -11.68 5.44 1.37
CA ALA A 159 -11.65 4.22 0.58
C ALA A 159 -11.21 4.48 -0.86
N ALA A 160 -11.70 5.55 -1.50
CA ALA A 160 -11.29 5.94 -2.85
C ALA A 160 -9.79 6.31 -2.89
N MET A 161 -9.29 7.07 -1.92
CA MET A 161 -7.87 7.42 -1.82
C MET A 161 -6.99 6.20 -1.59
N LEU A 162 -7.39 5.29 -0.68
CA LEU A 162 -6.67 4.04 -0.44
C LEU A 162 -6.69 3.13 -1.67
N LEU A 163 -7.82 3.06 -2.38
CA LEU A 163 -7.92 2.28 -3.62
C LEU A 163 -6.99 2.86 -4.69
N MET A 164 -6.98 4.18 -4.88
CA MET A 164 -6.06 4.83 -5.83
C MET A 164 -4.60 4.59 -5.45
N ALA A 165 -4.24 4.73 -4.18
CA ALA A 165 -2.89 4.44 -3.69
C ALA A 165 -2.51 2.97 -3.87
N LEU A 166 -3.45 2.04 -3.68
CA LEU A 166 -3.23 0.61 -3.94
C LEU A 166 -3.05 0.33 -5.43
N MET A 167 -3.85 0.97 -6.30
CA MET A 167 -3.69 0.84 -7.74
C MET A 167 -2.35 1.39 -8.21
N GLU A 168 -1.89 2.52 -7.65
CA GLU A 168 -0.56 3.07 -7.91
C GLU A 168 0.55 2.11 -7.44
N ALA A 169 0.43 1.56 -6.23
CA ALA A 169 1.43 0.65 -5.66
C ALA A 169 1.56 -0.69 -6.41
N ILE A 170 0.47 -1.20 -7.00
CA ILE A 170 0.47 -2.45 -7.79
C ILE A 170 0.80 -2.19 -9.26
N SER A 171 0.71 -0.94 -9.71
CA SER A 171 1.06 -0.60 -11.09
C SER A 171 2.56 -0.82 -11.33
N PRO A 172 2.95 -1.42 -12.47
CA PRO A 172 4.37 -1.58 -12.80
C PRO A 172 5.07 -0.22 -12.79
N PRO A 173 6.29 -0.10 -12.24
CA PRO A 173 7.02 1.14 -12.24
C PRO A 173 7.28 1.57 -13.69
N ILE A 174 6.72 2.72 -14.07
CA ILE A 174 6.92 3.29 -15.40
C ILE A 174 8.05 4.31 -15.25
N ARG A 175 8.97 4.37 -16.23
CA ARG A 175 10.26 5.10 -16.19
C ARG A 175 10.23 6.59 -15.76
N TRP A 176 9.05 7.17 -15.51
CA TRP A 176 8.86 8.56 -15.12
C TRP A 176 8.11 8.74 -13.79
N ASP A 177 7.80 7.66 -13.07
CA ASP A 177 7.19 7.77 -11.75
C ASP A 177 8.21 8.10 -10.65
N SER A 178 7.73 8.73 -9.58
CA SER A 178 8.54 9.12 -8.42
C SER A 178 9.11 7.90 -7.68
N LEU A 179 8.44 6.75 -7.76
CA LEU A 179 8.87 5.50 -7.12
C LEU A 179 10.14 4.94 -7.77
N THR A 180 10.26 5.00 -9.09
CA THR A 180 11.40 4.48 -9.84
C THR A 180 12.70 5.12 -9.40
N TYR A 181 12.70 6.44 -9.15
CA TYR A 181 13.88 7.15 -8.65
C TYR A 181 14.27 6.73 -7.23
N GLN A 182 13.29 6.51 -6.36
CA GLN A 182 13.54 6.11 -4.98
C GLN A 182 14.00 4.66 -4.85
N LEU A 183 13.70 3.81 -5.83
CA LEU A 183 14.04 2.38 -5.82
C LEU A 183 15.44 2.07 -6.36
N VAL A 184 16.14 3.02 -7.00
CA VAL A 184 17.49 2.80 -7.52
C VAL A 184 18.48 2.44 -6.40
N ALA A 185 18.50 3.21 -5.31
CA ALA A 185 19.42 2.93 -4.20
C ALA A 185 19.13 1.58 -3.51
N PRO A 186 17.87 1.25 -3.13
CA PRO A 186 17.51 -0.07 -2.61
C PRO A 186 17.89 -1.23 -3.54
N ALA A 187 17.73 -1.08 -4.85
CA ALA A 187 18.12 -2.11 -5.82
C ALA A 187 19.62 -2.40 -5.75
N ARG A 188 20.45 -1.36 -5.69
CA ARG A 188 21.90 -1.53 -5.55
C ARG A 188 22.31 -2.13 -4.20
N TYR A 189 21.62 -1.80 -3.11
CA TYR A 189 21.87 -2.43 -1.81
C TYR A 189 21.59 -3.93 -1.83
N LEU A 190 20.56 -4.38 -2.58
CA LEU A 190 20.28 -5.81 -2.74
C LEU A 190 21.36 -6.51 -3.57
N GLU A 191 21.91 -5.83 -4.59
CA GLU A 191 23.00 -6.35 -5.42
C GLU A 191 24.30 -6.48 -4.63
N SER A 192 24.65 -5.48 -3.81
CA SER A 192 25.84 -5.50 -2.94
C SER A 192 25.67 -6.35 -1.68
N GLY A 193 24.41 -6.64 -1.30
CA GLY A 193 24.05 -7.27 -0.03
C GLY A 193 24.28 -6.36 1.18
N ARG A 194 24.59 -5.07 0.99
CA ARG A 194 24.95 -4.12 2.05
C ARG A 194 24.41 -2.72 1.76
N VAL A 195 24.02 -2.02 2.82
CA VAL A 195 23.70 -0.58 2.75
C VAL A 195 24.99 0.21 2.88
N GLU A 196 25.37 0.90 1.80
CA GLU A 196 26.61 1.69 1.71
C GLU A 196 26.30 3.11 1.23
N ALA A 197 27.11 4.09 1.64
CA ALA A 197 27.05 5.42 1.06
C ALA A 197 27.65 5.38 -0.34
N TYR A 198 26.93 5.92 -1.32
CA TYR A 198 27.45 6.10 -2.67
C TYR A 198 28.08 7.50 -2.77
N ASP A 199 29.33 7.54 -3.22
CA ASP A 199 29.99 8.76 -3.70
C ASP A 199 29.55 9.11 -5.13
#